data_AF-A0A7W6CBC9-F1
#
_entry.id   AF-A0A7W6CBC9-F1
#
_cell.length_a   1.000
_cell.length_b   1.000
_cell.length_c   1.000
_cell.angle_alpha   90.00
_cell.angle_beta   90.00
_cell.angle_gamma   90.00
#
_symmetry.space_group_name_H-M   'P 1'
#
loop_
_entity.id
_entity.type
_entity.pdbx_description
1 polymer ?
#
loop_
_entity_poly.entity_id
_entity_poly.type
_entity_poly.pdbx_seq_one_letter_code
_entity_poly.pdbx_strand_id
1 'polypeptide(L)'
;MSAFALTQCWFTRRHSPDHKPRERVDGAFYAHCNHCHRPIFSVDGATWHINGGFNIDTLGDAASFFLSVDDPAEGITIARIPINPAASEEDVDALIEQACKDYAIGEEGTTLILRDHRHHKGARRHRKDLRGIA
;
A
#
# COMPACT_ATOMS: atom_id res chain seq x y z
N MET A 1 2.61 8.84 15.76
CA MET A 1 4.01 9.02 15.29
C MET A 1 4.13 8.19 14.04
N SER A 2 4.25 8.83 12.87
CA SER A 2 4.21 8.09 11.60
C SER A 2 5.47 7.24 11.41
N ALA A 3 5.32 5.93 11.25
CA ALA A 3 6.42 5.02 11.02
C ALA A 3 6.80 5.05 9.54
N PHE A 4 7.95 5.63 9.19
CA PHE A 4 8.49 5.49 7.84
C PHE A 4 9.31 4.18 7.75
N ALA A 5 9.01 3.32 6.79
CA ALA A 5 9.91 2.26 6.35
C ALA A 5 11.16 2.92 5.74
N LEU A 6 12.16 3.05 6.59
CA LEU A 6 13.48 3.57 6.25
C LEU A 6 14.21 2.54 5.40
N THR A 7 14.14 2.66 4.07
CA THR A 7 14.96 1.81 3.22
C THR A 7 16.44 2.07 3.52
N GLN A 8 17.11 1.04 4.03
CA GLN A 8 18.53 1.09 4.36
C GLN A 8 19.37 1.40 3.12
N CYS A 9 20.56 1.98 3.31
CA CYS A 9 21.54 2.11 2.24
C CYS A 9 21.92 0.71 1.73
N TRP A 10 21.85 0.46 0.42
CA TRP A 10 22.18 -0.86 -0.11
C TRP A 10 23.67 -1.23 0.07
N PHE A 11 24.55 -0.22 0.14
CA PHE A 11 26.00 -0.41 0.27
C PHE A 11 26.43 -0.61 1.73
N THR A 12 26.11 0.34 2.62
CA THR A 12 26.59 0.38 4.01
C THR A 12 25.52 0.12 5.06
N ARG A 13 24.27 -0.15 4.66
CA ARG A 13 23.07 -0.20 5.51
C ARG A 13 22.69 1.12 6.20
N ARG A 14 23.64 2.03 6.43
CA ARG A 14 23.42 3.39 6.94
C ARG A 14 23.72 4.43 5.87
N HIS A 15 22.84 5.41 5.73
CA HIS A 15 23.07 6.53 4.82
C HIS A 15 24.10 7.50 5.42
N SER A 16 24.94 8.06 4.55
CA SER A 16 25.97 9.04 4.90
C SER A 16 25.86 10.22 3.93
N PRO A 17 25.72 11.46 4.41
CA PRO A 17 25.49 12.60 3.53
C PRO A 17 26.76 13.01 2.77
N ASP A 18 26.57 13.42 1.53
CA ASP A 18 27.61 13.96 0.64
C ASP A 18 28.16 15.33 1.08
N HIS A 19 27.47 16.00 1.99
CA HIS A 19 27.95 17.22 2.62
C HIS A 19 27.51 17.31 4.08
N LYS A 20 28.19 18.19 4.84
CA LYS A 20 27.79 18.47 6.22
C LYS A 20 26.43 19.17 6.24
N PRO A 21 25.51 18.81 7.16
CA PRO A 21 24.23 19.50 7.30
C PRO A 21 24.45 21.00 7.52
N ARG A 22 23.75 21.82 6.74
CA ARG A 22 23.86 23.28 6.76
C ARG A 22 22.58 23.89 7.32
N GLU A 23 21.65 24.23 6.44
CA GLU A 23 20.39 24.86 6.77
C GLU A 23 19.27 23.82 6.84
N ARG A 24 18.34 24.01 7.78
CA ARG A 24 17.13 23.20 7.87
C ARG A 24 16.06 23.81 6.99
N VAL A 25 15.44 22.97 6.18
CA VAL A 25 14.22 23.31 5.44
C VAL A 25 13.08 22.53 6.10
N ASP A 26 12.04 23.23 6.54
CA ASP A 26 10.87 22.62 7.20
C ASP A 26 11.24 21.70 8.38
N GLY A 27 12.27 22.09 9.15
CA GLY A 27 12.72 21.36 10.33
C GLY A 27 13.68 20.18 10.08
N ALA A 28 14.04 19.88 8.82
CA ALA A 28 14.97 18.81 8.47
C ALA A 28 16.15 19.28 7.61
N PHE A 29 17.27 18.56 7.70
CA PHE A 29 18.39 18.66 6.77
C PHE A 29 18.17 17.71 5.60
N TYR A 30 18.61 18.09 4.41
CA TYR A 30 18.51 17.29 3.19
C TYR A 30 19.88 17.14 2.54
N ALA A 31 20.16 15.98 1.96
CA ALA A 31 21.40 15.67 1.24
C ALA A 31 21.21 14.51 0.28
N HIS A 32 22.29 14.08 -0.39
CA HIS A 32 22.34 12.77 -1.06
C HIS A 32 23.26 11.82 -0.31
N CYS A 33 23.00 10.52 -0.40
CA CYS A 33 23.87 9.52 0.20
C CYS A 33 25.16 9.33 -0.62
N ASN A 34 26.32 9.35 0.02
CA ASN A 34 27.64 9.10 -0.60
C ASN A 34 27.75 7.76 -1.33
N HIS A 35 26.91 6.78 -0.98
CA HIS A 35 27.06 5.41 -1.46
C HIS A 35 25.95 4.98 -2.41
N CYS A 36 24.68 5.26 -2.04
CA CYS A 36 23.55 4.88 -2.87
C CYS A 36 23.03 6.02 -3.74
N HIS A 37 23.57 7.24 -3.58
CA HIS A 37 23.21 8.45 -4.31
C HIS A 37 21.73 8.83 -4.25
N ARG A 38 20.97 8.20 -3.35
CA ARG A 38 19.56 8.53 -3.14
C ARG A 38 19.42 9.81 -2.31
N PRO A 39 18.35 10.60 -2.54
CA PRO A 39 17.97 11.69 -1.64
C PRO A 39 17.77 11.17 -0.22
N ILE A 40 18.29 11.89 0.76
CA ILE A 40 18.19 11.57 2.20
C ILE A 40 17.84 12.82 3.01
N PHE A 41 17.25 12.62 4.18
CA PHE A 41 16.95 13.67 5.15
C PHE A 41 17.34 13.28 6.57
N SER A 42 17.52 14.27 7.44
CA SER A 42 17.84 14.09 8.85
C SER A 42 17.21 15.19 9.71
N VAL A 43 16.60 14.82 10.85
CA VAL A 43 16.01 15.78 11.80
C VAL A 43 17.00 16.21 12.90
N ASP A 44 18.10 15.49 13.09
CA ASP A 44 19.10 15.72 14.13
C ASP A 44 20.49 16.08 13.55
N GLY A 45 20.69 15.88 12.24
CA GLY A 45 21.96 16.04 11.55
C GLY A 45 22.92 14.86 11.72
N ALA A 46 22.54 13.85 12.50
CA ALA A 46 23.37 12.68 12.83
C ALA A 46 22.81 11.39 12.19
N THR A 47 21.50 11.21 12.25
CA THR A 47 20.79 10.04 11.73
C THR A 47 20.14 10.38 10.40
N TRP A 48 20.53 9.67 9.33
CA TRP A 48 20.09 9.96 7.97
C TRP A 48 19.18 8.86 7.40
N HIS A 49 18.12 9.30 6.76
CA HIS A 49 17.00 8.50 6.28
C HIS A 49 16.74 8.79 4.80
N ILE A 50 16.23 7.83 4.03
CA ILE A 50 15.86 8.11 2.63
C ILE A 50 14.74 9.17 2.59
N ASN A 51 14.91 10.18 1.74
CA ASN A 51 13.87 11.16 1.47
C ASN A 51 12.88 10.56 0.47
N GLY A 52 11.59 10.50 0.83
CA GLY A 52 10.57 9.73 0.11
C GLY A 52 10.50 8.25 0.49
N GLY A 53 10.96 7.87 1.69
CA GLY A 53 10.73 6.52 2.23
C GLY A 53 9.24 6.22 2.36
N PHE A 54 8.87 4.94 2.24
CA PHE A 54 7.47 4.52 2.39
C PHE A 54 6.99 4.82 3.80
N ASN A 55 5.90 5.56 3.97
CA ASN A 55 5.24 5.67 5.26
C ASN A 55 4.44 4.37 5.48
N ILE A 56 4.88 3.54 6.45
CA ILE A 56 4.26 2.26 6.80
C ILE A 56 2.81 2.47 7.23
N ASP A 57 2.49 3.57 7.88
CA ASP A 57 1.12 3.81 8.32
C ASP A 57 0.21 4.13 7.12
N THR A 58 0.69 4.94 6.17
CA THR A 58 -0.04 5.13 4.90
C THR A 58 -0.07 3.88 4.04
N LEU A 59 0.96 3.03 4.11
CA LEU A 59 1.00 1.78 3.37
C LEU A 59 0.05 0.75 3.99
N GLY A 60 -0.09 0.72 5.32
CA GLY A 60 -1.06 -0.10 6.03
C GLY A 60 -2.48 0.27 5.62
N ASP A 61 -2.80 1.56 5.64
CA ASP A 61 -4.13 2.03 5.23
C ASP A 61 -4.41 1.79 3.73
N ALA A 62 -3.46 2.10 2.85
CA ALA A 62 -3.61 1.85 1.41
C ALA A 62 -3.62 0.35 1.05
N ALA A 63 -2.95 -0.50 1.84
CA ALA A 63 -2.99 -1.96 1.70
C ALA A 63 -4.24 -2.59 2.35
N SER A 64 -5.10 -1.79 3.00
CA SER A 64 -6.29 -2.22 3.72
C SER A 64 -7.62 -1.79 3.07
N PHE A 65 -7.58 -0.97 2.02
CA PHE A 65 -8.76 -0.45 1.32
C PHE A 65 -8.59 -0.60 -0.20
N PHE A 66 -8.93 -1.78 -0.73
CA PHE A 66 -8.83 -2.07 -2.16
C PHE A 66 -9.83 -3.14 -2.59
N LEU A 67 -10.15 -3.18 -3.88
CA LEU A 67 -10.79 -4.32 -4.54
C LEU A 67 -9.69 -5.19 -5.18
N SER A 68 -9.86 -6.52 -5.16
CA SER A 68 -9.03 -7.42 -5.98
C SER A 68 -9.84 -8.16 -7.02
N VAL A 69 -9.27 -8.30 -8.21
CA VAL A 69 -9.76 -9.24 -9.23
C VAL A 69 -8.89 -10.48 -9.14
N ASP A 70 -9.48 -11.60 -8.77
CA ASP A 70 -8.79 -12.86 -8.58
C ASP A 70 -9.24 -13.86 -9.65
N ASP A 71 -8.31 -14.70 -10.11
CA ASP A 71 -8.59 -15.91 -10.88
C ASP A 71 -8.54 -17.12 -9.95
N PRO A 72 -9.69 -17.70 -9.58
CA PRO A 72 -9.73 -18.87 -8.71
C PRO A 72 -9.13 -20.13 -9.35
N ALA A 73 -9.14 -20.24 -10.67
CA ALA A 73 -8.62 -21.42 -11.36
C ALA A 73 -7.09 -21.50 -11.24
N GLU A 74 -6.43 -20.35 -11.37
CA GLU A 74 -4.97 -20.22 -11.28
C GLU A 74 -4.50 -19.83 -9.87
N GLY A 75 -5.41 -19.43 -8.98
CA GLY A 75 -5.09 -19.01 -7.60
C GLY A 75 -4.30 -17.70 -7.52
N ILE A 76 -4.42 -16.83 -8.54
CA ILE A 76 -3.67 -15.58 -8.65
C ILE A 76 -4.58 -14.36 -8.53
N THR A 77 -4.02 -13.24 -8.06
CA THR A 77 -4.65 -11.91 -8.17
C THR A 77 -4.19 -11.26 -9.46
N ILE A 78 -5.12 -10.95 -10.36
CA ILE A 78 -4.86 -10.28 -11.64
C ILE A 78 -4.69 -8.79 -11.44
N ALA A 79 -5.51 -8.18 -10.58
CA ALA A 79 -5.48 -6.75 -10.35
C ALA A 79 -5.82 -6.39 -8.91
N ARG A 80 -5.23 -5.27 -8.45
CA ARG A 80 -5.62 -4.58 -7.21
C ARG A 80 -6.00 -3.15 -7.54
N ILE A 81 -7.24 -2.80 -7.24
CA ILE A 81 -7.82 -1.50 -7.52
C ILE A 81 -7.92 -0.76 -6.17
N PRO A 82 -7.08 0.28 -5.94
CA PRO A 82 -7.10 1.01 -4.68
C PRO A 82 -8.43 1.74 -4.51
N ILE A 83 -8.98 1.73 -3.30
CA ILE A 83 -10.15 2.51 -2.93
C ILE A 83 -9.68 3.68 -2.07
N ASN A 84 -10.12 4.90 -2.38
CA ASN A 84 -9.89 6.04 -1.50
C ASN A 84 -10.64 5.79 -0.17
N PRO A 85 -9.96 5.80 1.00
CA PRO A 85 -10.63 5.60 2.28
C PRO A 85 -11.74 6.61 2.60
N ALA A 86 -11.76 7.75 1.91
CA ALA A 86 -12.80 8.78 2.02
C ALA A 86 -13.89 8.69 0.92
N ALA A 87 -13.86 7.68 0.05
CA ALA A 87 -14.90 7.45 -0.95
C ALA A 87 -16.24 7.13 -0.29
N SER A 88 -17.35 7.60 -0.88
CA SER A 88 -18.69 7.20 -0.44
C SER A 88 -19.00 5.77 -0.88
N GLU A 89 -20.05 5.16 -0.33
CA GLU A 89 -20.48 3.83 -0.79
C GLU A 89 -20.93 3.87 -2.25
N GLU A 90 -21.54 4.96 -2.72
CA GLU A 90 -21.94 5.14 -4.11
C GLU A 90 -20.72 5.20 -5.06
N ASP A 91 -19.65 5.88 -4.64
CA ASP A 91 -18.39 5.90 -5.41
C ASP A 91 -17.76 4.51 -5.49
N VAL A 92 -17.87 3.72 -4.41
CA VAL A 92 -17.36 2.34 -4.39
C VAL A 92 -18.21 1.41 -5.24
N ASP A 93 -19.55 1.53 -5.19
CA ASP A 93 -20.45 0.75 -6.03
C ASP A 93 -20.21 1.04 -7.53
N ALA A 94 -19.99 2.31 -7.89
CA ALA A 94 -19.62 2.70 -9.25
C ALA A 94 -18.25 2.10 -9.66
N LEU A 95 -17.29 2.05 -8.73
CA LEU A 95 -15.98 1.43 -8.96
C LEU A 95 -16.10 -0.09 -9.15
N ILE A 96 -16.96 -0.76 -8.36
CA ILE A 96 -17.28 -2.19 -8.50
C ILE A 96 -17.90 -2.46 -9.87
N GLU A 97 -18.90 -1.66 -10.27
CA GLU A 97 -19.57 -1.82 -11.56
C GLU A 97 -18.60 -1.63 -12.72
N GLN A 98 -17.72 -0.62 -12.63
CA GLN A 98 -16.68 -0.39 -13.62
C GLN A 98 -15.69 -1.55 -13.67
N ALA A 99 -15.23 -2.06 -12.53
CA ALA A 99 -14.32 -3.20 -12.47
C ALA A 99 -14.97 -4.47 -13.05
N CYS A 100 -16.26 -4.71 -12.81
CA CYS A 100 -16.94 -5.86 -13.41
C CYS A 100 -16.97 -5.76 -14.93
N LYS A 101 -17.18 -4.56 -15.50
CA LYS A 101 -17.15 -4.35 -16.96
C LYS A 101 -15.75 -4.50 -17.54
N ASP A 102 -14.74 -3.89 -16.92
CA ASP A 102 -13.36 -3.90 -17.42
C ASP A 102 -12.75 -5.31 -17.46
N TYR A 103 -13.16 -6.17 -16.53
CA TYR A 103 -12.66 -7.54 -16.40
C TYR A 103 -13.68 -8.61 -16.84
N ALA A 104 -14.79 -8.21 -17.47
CA ALA A 104 -15.87 -9.11 -17.92
C ALA A 104 -16.39 -10.07 -16.82
N ILE A 105 -16.39 -9.61 -15.57
CA ILE A 105 -16.80 -10.41 -14.41
C ILE A 105 -18.31 -10.62 -14.46
N GLY A 106 -18.74 -11.89 -14.46
CA GLY A 106 -20.14 -12.28 -14.59
C GLY A 106 -20.62 -12.53 -16.01
N GLU A 107 -19.76 -12.33 -17.02
CA GLU A 107 -20.03 -12.74 -18.41
C GLU A 107 -19.77 -14.24 -18.62
N GLU A 108 -20.45 -14.84 -19.59
CA GLU A 108 -20.26 -16.26 -19.92
C GLU A 108 -18.81 -16.52 -20.37
N GLY A 109 -18.15 -17.48 -19.73
CA GLY A 109 -16.76 -17.86 -20.02
C GLY A 109 -15.71 -17.19 -19.13
N THR A 110 -16.09 -16.19 -18.32
CA THR A 110 -15.17 -15.55 -17.37
C THR A 110 -15.28 -16.20 -15.98
N THR A 111 -14.15 -16.69 -15.47
CA THR A 111 -14.04 -17.29 -14.11
C THR A 111 -13.56 -16.32 -13.04
N LEU A 112 -13.27 -15.07 -13.44
CA LEU A 112 -12.74 -14.04 -12.55
C LEU A 112 -13.77 -13.63 -11.50
N ILE A 113 -13.29 -13.33 -10.30
CA ILE A 113 -14.11 -12.85 -9.20
C ILE A 113 -13.56 -11.53 -8.66
N LEU A 114 -14.47 -10.65 -8.25
CA LEU A 114 -14.13 -9.43 -7.54
C LEU A 114 -14.24 -9.67 -6.02
N ARG A 115 -13.25 -9.22 -5.25
CA ARG A 115 -13.27 -9.26 -3.79
C ARG A 115 -13.05 -7.87 -3.21
N ASP A 116 -13.88 -7.52 -2.23
CA ASP A 116 -13.75 -6.29 -1.47
C ASP A 116 -12.95 -6.54 -0.17
N HIS A 117 -11.83 -5.83 -0.01
CA HIS A 117 -10.94 -5.96 1.15
C HIS A 117 -11.06 -4.79 2.13
N ARG A 118 -12.06 -3.91 1.98
CA ARG A 118 -12.31 -2.84 2.96
C ARG A 118 -12.50 -3.45 4.35
N HIS A 119 -11.72 -3.00 5.32
CA HIS A 119 -11.90 -3.40 6.72
C HIS A 119 -13.22 -2.82 7.27
N HIS A 120 -14.31 -3.59 7.20
CA HIS A 120 -15.50 -3.26 7.98
C HIS A 120 -15.13 -3.29 9.47
N LYS A 121 -15.14 -2.12 10.13
CA LYS A 121 -15.14 -2.01 11.60
C LYS A 121 -16.40 -2.68 12.16
N GLY A 122 -16.43 -4.02 12.22
CA GLY A 122 -17.58 -4.77 12.72
C GLY A 122 -17.74 -6.22 12.27
N ALA A 123 -17.02 -6.70 11.24
CA ALA A 123 -17.18 -8.07 10.76
C ALA A 123 -16.42 -9.09 11.66
N ARG A 124 -16.95 -9.35 12.86
CA ARG A 124 -16.67 -10.60 13.58
C ARG A 124 -16.96 -11.74 12.61
N ARG A 125 -15.92 -12.51 12.25
CA ARG A 125 -16.01 -13.76 11.48
C ARG A 125 -17.13 -14.64 12.04
N HIS A 126 -18.31 -14.60 11.43
CA HIS A 126 -19.30 -15.64 11.63
C HIS A 126 -18.93 -16.78 10.69
N ARG A 127 -17.97 -17.60 11.12
CA ARG A 127 -17.65 -18.87 10.47
C ARG A 127 -18.83 -19.81 10.72
N LYS A 128 -19.89 -19.69 9.91
CA LYS A 128 -20.87 -20.77 9.80
C LYS A 128 -20.29 -21.78 8.80
N ASP A 129 -19.58 -22.75 9.36
CA ASP A 129 -19.37 -24.04 8.72
C ASP A 129 -20.77 -24.57 8.34
N LEU A 130 -21.14 -24.49 7.06
CA LEU A 130 -22.17 -25.35 6.48
C LEU A 130 -21.54 -26.73 6.29
N ARG A 131 -21.46 -27.48 7.39
CA ARG A 131 -21.44 -28.94 7.32
C ARG A 131 -22.87 -29.41 7.26
N GLY A 132 -23.19 -30.10 6.17
CA GLY A 132 -24.43 -30.83 6.03
C GLY A 132 -24.63 -31.21 4.57
N ILE A 133 -24.07 -32.36 4.18
CA ILE A 133 -24.73 -33.44 3.43
C ILE A 133 -23.83 -34.68 3.60
N ALA A 134 -24.21 -35.55 4.53
CA ALA A 134 -24.22 -37.01 4.45
C ALA A 134 -24.90 -37.53 5.72
#